data_AF-A0A376FEY2-F1
#
_entry.id   AF-A0A376FEY2-F1
#
_cell.length_a   1.000
_cell.length_b   1.000
_cell.length_c   1.000
_cell.angle_alpha   90.00
_cell.angle_beta   90.00
_cell.angle_gamma   90.00
#
_symmetry.space_group_name_H-M   'P 1'
#
loop_
_entity.id
_entity.type
_entity.pdbx_description
1 polymer ?
#
loop_
_entity_poly.entity_id
_entity_poly.type
_entity_poly.pdbx_seq_one_letter_code
_entity_poly.pdbx_strand_id
1 'polypeptide(L)'
;MKTVLTNSGVLYVTEDGKHIIQGPMYDVSGAQPVNVTNQLLMKNLNALEKEMIVYKAAQEKHVITVFTDITCGYCHKLHEEMKDYNALGITVRYLAFRARACRASQSRT
;
A
#
# COMPACT_ATOMS: atom_id res chain seq x y z
N MET A 1 3.65 19.74 14.16
CA MET A 1 2.86 18.48 14.26
C MET A 1 3.67 17.32 13.69
N LYS A 2 3.73 16.17 14.37
CA LYS A 2 4.58 15.02 13.98
C LYS A 2 3.75 13.85 13.47
N THR A 3 4.30 13.12 12.51
CA THR A 3 3.71 11.87 12.01
C THR A 3 4.31 10.69 12.76
N VAL A 4 3.47 9.85 13.36
CA VAL A 4 3.87 8.69 14.16
C VAL A 4 3.29 7.43 13.53
N LEU A 5 4.15 6.44 13.24
CA LEU A 5 3.73 5.15 12.73
C LEU A 5 3.48 4.21 13.92
N THR A 6 2.30 3.60 13.97
CA THR A 6 1.92 2.62 14.99
C THR A 6 1.43 1.33 14.33
N ASN A 7 1.27 0.27 15.12
CA ASN A 7 0.70 -0.99 14.63
C ASN A 7 -0.76 -0.85 14.15
N SER A 8 -1.48 0.19 14.61
CA SER A 8 -2.86 0.46 14.24
C SER A 8 -3.00 1.47 13.10
N GLY A 9 -1.88 1.93 12.53
CA GLY A 9 -1.84 2.90 11.43
C GLY A 9 -1.07 4.16 11.75
N VAL A 10 -1.21 5.17 10.89
CA VAL A 10 -0.51 6.44 11.01
C VAL A 10 -1.32 7.43 11.83
N LEU A 11 -0.69 8.02 12.84
CA LEU A 11 -1.25 9.05 13.70
C LEU A 11 -0.50 10.37 13.52
N TYR A 12 -1.23 11.47 13.63
CA TYR A 12 -0.67 12.81 13.68
C TYR A 12 -0.80 13.34 15.11
N VAL A 13 0.32 13.71 15.70
CA VAL A 13 0.39 14.13 17.10
C VAL A 13 0.92 15.55 17.19
N THR A 14 0.30 16.38 18.02
CA THR A 14 0.80 17.74 18.31
C THR A 14 2.16 17.66 19.01
N GLU A 15 2.95 18.72 18.94
CA GLU A 15 4.32 18.71 19.49
C GLU A 15 4.37 18.57 21.00
N ASP A 16 3.32 19.02 21.68
CA ASP A 16 3.10 18.86 23.11
C ASP A 16 2.54 17.47 23.50
N GLY A 17 2.25 16.61 22.52
CA GLY A 17 1.74 15.25 22.73
C GLY A 17 0.28 15.16 23.20
N LYS A 18 -0.42 16.28 23.36
CA LYS A 18 -1.75 16.30 24.01
C LYS A 18 -2.90 15.96 23.07
N HIS A 19 -2.71 16.10 21.76
CA HIS A 19 -3.76 15.86 20.78
C HIS A 19 -3.27 14.89 19.70
N ILE A 20 -4.18 14.00 19.32
CA ILE A 20 -3.94 12.96 18.31
C ILE A 20 -5.06 13.06 17.27
N ILE A 21 -4.68 13.00 15.99
CA ILE A 21 -5.58 12.90 14.85
C ILE A 21 -5.23 11.63 14.10
N GLN A 22 -6.23 10.78 13.85
CA GLN A 22 -6.06 9.60 13.02
C GLN A 22 -5.90 10.02 11.55
N GLY A 23 -4.89 9.48 10.87
CA GLY A 23 -4.71 9.71 9.43
C GLY A 23 -5.79 9.04 8.57
N PRO A 24 -5.72 9.20 7.24
CA PRO A 24 -4.66 9.89 6.51
C PRO A 24 -4.83 11.42 6.45
N MET A 25 -3.72 12.11 6.20
CA MET A 25 -3.69 13.54 5.89
C MET A 25 -3.63 13.74 4.39
N TYR A 26 -4.38 14.72 3.91
CA TYR A 26 -4.39 15.14 2.52
C TYR A 26 -3.88 16.57 2.40
N ASP A 27 -3.00 16.82 1.45
CA ASP A 27 -2.66 18.15 0.98
C ASP A 27 -3.67 18.55 -0.10
N VAL A 28 -4.40 19.65 0.14
CA VAL A 28 -5.45 20.18 -0.75
C VAL A 28 -5.06 21.54 -1.36
N SER A 29 -3.78 21.92 -1.28
CA SER A 29 -3.29 23.18 -1.83
C SER A 29 -3.17 23.18 -3.37
N GLY A 30 -3.10 22.00 -3.98
CA GLY A 30 -3.00 21.82 -5.43
C GLY A 30 -4.34 21.64 -6.14
N ALA A 31 -4.28 21.36 -7.45
CA ALA A 31 -5.48 21.12 -8.27
C ALA A 31 -6.25 19.85 -7.88
N GLN A 32 -5.59 18.90 -7.22
CA GLN A 32 -6.19 17.67 -6.71
C GLN A 32 -5.67 17.35 -5.30
N PRO A 33 -6.52 16.83 -4.40
CA PRO A 33 -6.08 16.36 -3.09
C PRO A 33 -5.03 15.24 -3.19
N VAL A 34 -3.92 15.37 -2.48
CA VAL A 34 -2.83 14.40 -2.46
C VAL A 34 -2.69 13.79 -1.06
N ASN A 35 -2.70 12.46 -0.96
CA ASN A 35 -2.51 11.78 0.31
C ASN A 35 -1.03 11.77 0.73
N VAL A 36 -0.66 12.66 1.65
CA VAL A 36 0.73 12.78 2.13
C VAL A 36 1.13 11.64 3.06
N THR A 37 0.17 10.98 3.71
CA THR A 37 0.42 9.76 4.49
C THR A 37 0.95 8.64 3.61
N ASN A 38 0.33 8.42 2.46
CA ASN A 38 0.74 7.37 1.53
C ASN A 38 2.13 7.66 0.95
N GLN A 39 2.44 8.91 0.63
CA GLN A 39 3.79 9.30 0.17
C GLN A 39 4.87 8.96 1.20
N LEU A 40 4.60 9.16 2.49
CA LEU A 40 5.52 8.76 3.56
C LEU A 40 5.68 7.22 3.60
N LEU A 41 4.58 6.48 3.49
CA LEU A 41 4.57 5.01 3.53
C LEU A 41 5.24 4.38 2.31
N MET A 42 5.33 5.07 1.17
CA MET A 42 6.04 4.57 -0.01
C MET A 42 7.50 4.24 0.28
N LYS A 43 8.15 4.96 1.21
CA LYS A 43 9.53 4.64 1.63
C LYS A 43 9.61 3.25 2.27
N ASN A 44 8.64 2.90 3.12
CA ASN A 44 8.57 1.60 3.75
C ASN A 44 8.24 0.51 2.73
N LEU A 45 7.34 0.79 1.78
CA LEU A 45 7.01 -0.14 0.70
C LEU A 45 8.24 -0.44 -0.18
N ASN A 46 9.00 0.58 -0.54
CA ASN A 46 10.20 0.40 -1.36
C ASN A 46 11.31 -0.35 -0.61
N ALA A 47 11.38 -0.26 0.72
CA ALA A 47 12.33 -1.06 1.51
C ALA A 47 12.06 -2.57 1.41
N LEU A 48 10.81 -2.97 1.10
CA LEU A 48 10.39 -4.36 0.91
C LEU A 48 10.58 -4.87 -0.53
N GLU A 49 11.19 -4.10 -1.43
CA GLU A 49 11.30 -4.45 -2.85
C GLU A 49 11.94 -5.83 -3.09
N LYS A 50 12.91 -6.22 -2.26
CA LYS A 50 13.58 -7.53 -2.35
C LYS A 50 12.68 -8.71 -1.96
N GLU A 51 11.59 -8.45 -1.26
CA GLU A 51 10.62 -9.46 -0.83
C GLU A 51 9.44 -9.56 -1.81
N MET A 52 9.41 -8.73 -2.86
CA MET A 52 8.33 -8.72 -3.83
C MET A 52 8.51 -9.81 -4.88
N ILE A 53 7.40 -10.45 -5.25
CA ILE A 53 7.35 -11.33 -6.43
C ILE A 53 7.04 -10.46 -7.64
N VAL A 54 7.97 -10.36 -8.59
CA VAL A 54 7.89 -9.42 -9.72
C VAL A 54 7.56 -10.13 -11.03
N TYR A 55 6.45 -9.74 -11.64
CA TYR A 55 6.05 -10.12 -12.99
C TYR A 55 6.31 -8.94 -13.93
N LYS A 56 7.49 -8.95 -14.54
CA LYS A 56 8.01 -7.83 -15.33
C LYS A 56 7.40 -7.82 -16.73
N ALA A 57 6.90 -6.66 -17.14
CA ALA A 57 6.48 -6.44 -18.53
C ALA A 57 7.69 -6.30 -19.46
N ALA A 58 7.57 -6.79 -20.69
CA ALA A 58 8.65 -6.68 -21.69
C ALA A 58 8.95 -5.21 -22.06
N GLN A 59 7.91 -4.39 -22.15
CA GLN A 59 8.00 -2.94 -22.35
C GLN A 59 7.32 -2.23 -21.18
N GLU A 60 8.07 -2.00 -20.10
CA GLU A 60 7.55 -1.42 -18.88
C GLU A 60 7.14 0.06 -19.08
N LYS A 61 5.84 0.33 -18.91
CA LYS A 61 5.21 1.66 -18.90
C LYS A 61 4.74 2.07 -17.51
N HIS A 62 4.27 1.08 -16.74
CA HIS A 62 3.75 1.28 -15.39
C HIS A 62 4.25 0.19 -14.46
N VAL A 63 4.46 0.55 -13.19
CA VAL A 63 4.81 -0.38 -12.12
C VAL A 63 3.76 -0.25 -11.04
N ILE A 64 3.07 -1.36 -10.75
CA ILE A 64 2.10 -1.42 -9.66
C ILE A 64 2.56 -2.43 -8.60
N THR A 65 2.36 -2.09 -7.34
CA THR A 65 2.52 -3.05 -6.23
C THR A 65 1.14 -3.48 -5.76
N VAL A 66 0.88 -4.78 -5.81
CA VAL A 66 -0.41 -5.39 -5.48
C VAL A 66 -0.25 -6.20 -4.20
N PHE A 67 -1.03 -5.85 -3.18
CA PHE A 67 -1.19 -6.68 -1.99
C PHE A 67 -2.15 -7.82 -2.32
N THR A 68 -1.68 -9.07 -2.27
CA THR A 68 -2.42 -10.24 -2.76
C THR A 68 -2.59 -11.33 -1.69
N ASP A 69 -3.72 -12.03 -1.74
CA ASP A 69 -4.03 -13.19 -0.89
C ASP A 69 -4.33 -14.39 -1.80
N ILE A 70 -3.64 -15.51 -1.58
CA ILE A 70 -3.82 -16.75 -2.35
C ILE A 70 -5.20 -17.41 -2.14
N THR A 71 -6.01 -16.90 -1.21
CA THR A 71 -7.38 -17.38 -0.96
C THR A 71 -8.45 -16.41 -1.49
N CYS A 72 -8.05 -15.29 -2.10
CA CYS A 72 -8.97 -14.29 -2.63
C CYS A 72 -9.30 -14.57 -4.11
N GLY A 73 -10.60 -14.74 -4.43
CA GLY A 73 -11.07 -15.00 -5.80
C GLY A 73 -10.62 -13.95 -6.84
N TYR A 74 -10.65 -12.66 -6.49
CA TYR A 74 -10.17 -11.59 -7.39
C TYR A 74 -8.66 -11.57 -7.56
N CYS A 75 -7.90 -12.00 -6.54
CA CYS A 75 -6.46 -12.15 -6.65
C CYS A 75 -6.10 -13.28 -7.62
N HIS A 76 -6.86 -14.38 -7.63
CA HIS A 76 -6.72 -15.42 -8.65
C HIS A 76 -7.00 -14.88 -10.05
N LYS A 77 -8.12 -14.19 -10.25
CA LYS A 77 -8.46 -13.62 -11.56
C LYS A 77 -7.39 -12.65 -12.08
N LEU A 78 -6.90 -11.76 -11.21
CA LEU A 78 -5.83 -10.84 -11.59
C LEU A 78 -4.55 -11.59 -11.99
N HIS A 79 -4.25 -12.71 -11.33
CA HIS A 79 -3.11 -13.54 -11.66
C HIS A 79 -3.28 -14.31 -12.98
N GLU A 80 -4.49 -14.77 -13.29
CA GLU A 80 -4.82 -15.43 -14.57
C GLU A 80 -4.62 -14.49 -15.76
N GLU A 81 -4.95 -13.20 -15.59
CA GLU A 81 -4.82 -12.15 -16.59
C GLU A 81 -3.40 -11.51 -16.62
N MET A 82 -2.41 -12.05 -15.89
CA MET A 82 -1.07 -11.45 -15.76
C MET A 82 -0.38 -11.16 -17.09
N LYS A 83 -0.56 -12.07 -18.07
CA LYS A 83 0.02 -11.90 -19.41
C LYS A 83 -0.55 -10.67 -20.13
N ASP A 84 -1.84 -10.41 -19.95
CA ASP A 84 -2.51 -9.27 -20.59
C ASP A 84 -2.03 -7.96 -19.99
N TYR A 85 -1.88 -7.89 -18.65
CA TYR A 85 -1.27 -6.74 -17.98
C TYR A 85 0.16 -6.49 -18.46
N ASN A 86 0.99 -7.53 -18.53
CA ASN A 86 2.37 -7.40 -19.00
C ASN A 86 2.44 -6.99 -20.48
N ALA A 87 1.52 -7.47 -21.33
CA ALA A 87 1.42 -7.05 -22.73
C ALA A 87 1.04 -5.57 -22.88
N LEU A 88 0.23 -5.03 -21.95
CA LEU A 88 -0.08 -3.60 -21.88
C LEU A 88 1.07 -2.75 -21.30
N GLY A 89 2.16 -3.37 -20.86
CA GLY A 89 3.33 -2.71 -20.29
C GLY A 89 3.24 -2.46 -18.79
N ILE A 90 2.38 -3.19 -18.07
CA ILE A 90 2.20 -3.06 -16.63
C ILE A 90 3.02 -4.15 -15.93
N THR A 91 4.06 -3.74 -15.20
CA THR A 91 4.82 -4.61 -14.29
C THR A 91 4.06 -4.72 -12.97
N VAL A 92 3.79 -5.95 -12.54
CA VAL A 92 3.07 -6.24 -11.30
C VAL A 92 4.03 -6.79 -10.26
N ARG A 93 4.09 -6.15 -9.09
CA ARG A 93 4.89 -6.58 -7.93
C ARG A 93 3.95 -7.05 -6.82
N TYR A 94 3.99 -8.32 -6.43
CA TYR A 94 3.17 -8.80 -5.33
C TYR A 94 3.86 -8.63 -3.98
N LEU A 95 3.08 -8.21 -2.99
CA LEU A 95 3.35 -8.40 -1.57
C LEU A 95 2.24 -9.27 -0.97
N ALA A 96 2.62 -10.23 -0.14
CA ALA A 96 1.65 -11.09 0.52
C ALA A 96 0.83 -10.28 1.53
N PHE A 97 -0.50 -10.40 1.46
CA PHE A 97 -1.42 -9.80 2.40
C PHE A 97 -2.49 -10.82 2.79
N ARG A 98 -2.43 -11.34 4.03
CA ARG A 98 -3.47 -12.22 4.54
C ARG A 98 -4.58 -11.41 5.18
N ALA A 99 -5.67 -11.22 4.45
CA ALA A 99 -6.78 -10.37 4.90
C ALA A 99 -7.39 -10.84 6.23
N ARG A 100 -7.44 -12.16 6.46
CA ARG A 100 -7.95 -12.75 7.72
C ARG A 100 -7.05 -12.43 8.92
N ALA A 101 -5.74 -12.41 8.73
CA ALA A 101 -4.78 -12.10 9.80
C ALA A 101 -4.83 -10.61 10.18
N CYS A 102 -5.03 -9.71 9.20
CA CYS A 102 -5.13 -8.27 9.45
C CYS A 102 -6.42 -7.89 10.21
N ARG A 103 -7.53 -8.62 10.01
CA ARG A 103 -8.74 -8.42 10.83
C ARG A 103 -8.54 -8.83 12.28
N ALA A 104 -7.81 -9.92 12.53
CA ALA A 104 -7.54 -10.41 13.88
C ALA A 104 -6.64 -9.46 14.70
N SER A 105 -5.79 -8.64 14.05
CA SER A 105 -4.99 -7.63 14.74
C SER A 105 -5.77 -6.37 15.09
N GLN A 106 -6.87 -6.07 14.38
CA GLN A 106 -7.74 -4.92 14.67
C GLN A 106 -8.85 -5.24 15.68
N SER A 107 -9.15 -6.53 15.90
CA SER A 107 -10.21 -6.98 16.82
C SER A 107 -9.70 -7.37 18.21
N ARG A 108 -8.43 -7.09 18.55
CA ARG A 108 -7.90 -7.22 19.91
C ARG A 108 -7.99 -5.87 20.63
N THR A 109 -9.22 -5.47 20.92
CA THR A 109 -9.61 -4.48 21.94
C THR A 109 -10.82 -5.03 22.67
#